data_AF-A0A9X8DX79-F1
#
_entry.id   AF-A0A9X8DX79-F1
#
_cell.length_a   1.000
_cell.length_b   1.000
_cell.length_c   1.000
_cell.angle_alpha   90.00
_cell.angle_beta   90.00
_cell.angle_gamma   90.00
#
_symmetry.space_group_name_H-M   'P 1'
#
loop_
_entity.id
_entity.type
_entity.pdbx_description
1 polymer ?
#
loop_
_entity_poly.entity_id
_entity_poly.type
_entity_poly.pdbx_seq_one_letter_code
_entity_poly.pdbx_strand_id
1 'polypeptide(L)'
;SKRQELARLNQEKAKGTAVSLFRAYRVGEFPDIQIPRMDVLRPLLVVASLHAATSSALFSALLAAVLPTLPSSIQTQVFGHFETLLESAQHNTLVVAALHQAYIGLLCQSKASVTLLSPDIVGTSSISSRNLVTGQRILEELLIHSTDENVSTHAWNQLHHVLQMVENEPYLLALATHESTVPETTLAVEAQLKGDLVAALQHYKDAETKYASIDNANVTILERQRWKSEQFHCLATLNRWDTLLDDVHPDRLWDQHEPFLEKHTKYFLEASIAIQDTSLLREFIDPILQPTRQQDTKLQYLVTRFPDLIACANMQLLQWSHAQAAVDEFYATCLHQWSSMPASHRLRQLQRLPNMVFLDDVLDVIKTHGGGATSSCVEKWKPIVPLVHQDSLDAWSTYHLIRNVGYESLVTATDEMKYGGRSIAQDMASIRVHVQVYSAQVSKLASRQLQAAINLTDDHKQRVLAQVANYYAALTRLFDNDEVLVFIPTLPATTQADIYGWQAR
;
A
#
# COMPACT_ATOMS: atom_id res chain seq x y z
N SER A 1 50.10 -12.74 -36.11
CA SER A 1 51.07 -11.62 -36.00
C SER A 1 50.57 -10.64 -34.95
N LYS A 2 51.42 -10.13 -34.03
CA LYS A 2 51.02 -9.12 -33.01
C LYS A 2 50.33 -7.89 -33.63
N ARG A 3 50.62 -7.57 -34.90
CA ARG A 3 49.94 -6.51 -35.67
C ARG A 3 48.46 -6.82 -35.97
N GLN A 4 48.10 -8.08 -36.23
CA GLN A 4 46.71 -8.48 -36.47
C GLN A 4 45.89 -8.47 -35.18
N GLU A 5 46.51 -8.82 -34.06
CA GLU A 5 45.89 -8.80 -32.73
C GLU A 5 45.64 -7.36 -32.24
N LEU A 6 46.61 -6.46 -32.46
CA LEU A 6 46.45 -5.03 -32.19
C LEU A 6 45.39 -4.38 -33.09
N ALA A 7 45.32 -4.79 -34.37
CA ALA A 7 44.29 -4.34 -35.29
C ALA A 7 42.90 -4.82 -34.85
N ARG A 8 42.77 -6.06 -34.37
CA ARG A 8 41.51 -6.62 -33.85
C ARG A 8 41.05 -5.88 -32.59
N LEU A 9 41.95 -5.61 -31.65
CA LEU A 9 41.65 -4.82 -30.44
C LEU A 9 41.23 -3.38 -30.76
N ASN A 10 41.86 -2.74 -31.75
CA ASN A 10 41.45 -1.40 -32.20
C ASN A 10 40.10 -1.42 -32.93
N GLN A 11 39.80 -2.50 -33.65
CA GLN A 11 38.50 -2.71 -34.31
C GLN A 11 37.39 -3.01 -33.30
N GLU A 12 37.68 -3.75 -32.22
CA GLU A 12 36.79 -3.96 -31.08
C GLU A 12 36.56 -2.65 -30.30
N LYS A 13 37.60 -1.83 -30.08
CA LYS A 13 37.47 -0.46 -29.53
C LYS A 13 36.61 0.46 -30.39
N ALA A 14 36.72 0.35 -31.72
CA ALA A 14 35.92 1.13 -32.67
C ALA A 14 34.47 0.62 -32.79
N LYS A 15 34.20 -0.63 -32.39
CA LYS A 15 32.84 -1.21 -32.31
C LYS A 15 32.13 -0.90 -30.98
N GLY A 16 32.87 -0.53 -29.93
CA GLY A 16 32.28 0.00 -28.70
C GLY A 16 31.69 1.39 -28.95
N THR A 17 30.57 1.70 -28.30
CA THR A 17 30.03 3.06 -28.25
C THR A 17 31.16 4.03 -27.86
N ALA A 18 31.42 5.05 -28.67
CA ALA A 18 32.51 5.99 -28.40
C ALA A 18 32.26 6.74 -27.08
N VAL A 19 32.84 6.26 -25.98
CA VAL A 19 32.76 6.91 -24.67
C VAL A 19 33.74 8.08 -24.66
N SER A 20 33.23 9.30 -24.50
CA SER A 20 34.06 10.49 -24.34
C SER A 20 34.74 10.49 -22.97
N LEU A 21 36.06 10.61 -22.96
CA LEU A 21 36.83 10.76 -21.73
C LEU A 21 36.87 12.24 -21.32
N PHE A 22 36.44 12.53 -20.10
CA PHE A 22 36.44 13.91 -19.56
C PHE A 22 37.78 14.32 -18.94
N ARG A 23 38.71 13.38 -18.77
CA ARG A 23 40.04 13.58 -18.19
C ARG A 23 41.10 12.89 -19.06
N ALA A 24 42.26 13.52 -19.16
CA ALA A 24 43.46 12.87 -19.68
C ALA A 24 44.12 12.05 -18.57
N TYR A 25 44.28 10.74 -18.79
CA TYR A 25 44.95 9.86 -17.84
C TYR A 25 46.43 9.76 -18.19
N ARG A 26 47.30 10.07 -17.22
CA ARG A 26 48.75 9.91 -17.39
C ARG A 26 49.11 8.42 -17.43
N VAL A 27 50.01 8.06 -18.32
CA VAL A 27 50.63 6.73 -18.39
C VAL A 27 52.03 6.81 -17.80
N GLY A 28 52.33 5.99 -16.79
CA GLY A 28 53.61 5.94 -16.09
C GLY A 28 53.61 4.92 -14.94
N GLU A 29 54.76 4.68 -14.32
CA GLU A 29 54.92 3.69 -13.24
C GLU A 29 54.28 4.13 -11.90
N PHE A 30 54.15 5.44 -11.68
CA PHE A 30 53.58 5.99 -10.44
C PHE A 30 52.16 6.53 -10.67
N PRO A 31 51.26 6.40 -9.67
CA PRO A 31 49.93 6.96 -9.74
C PRO A 31 49.96 8.49 -9.85
N ASP A 32 49.00 9.03 -10.60
CA ASP A 32 48.84 10.46 -10.77
C ASP A 32 48.24 11.09 -9.50
N ILE A 33 49.08 11.79 -8.74
CA ILE A 33 48.73 12.35 -7.42
C ILE A 33 48.27 13.81 -7.46
N GLN A 34 48.49 14.53 -8.56
CA GLN A 34 48.14 15.96 -8.69
C GLN A 34 47.06 16.15 -9.74
N ILE A 35 45.82 15.79 -9.38
CA ILE A 35 44.67 15.86 -10.28
C ILE A 35 44.11 17.30 -10.28
N PRO A 36 44.00 17.97 -11.44
CA PRO A 36 43.37 19.29 -11.53
C PRO A 36 41.91 19.25 -11.05
N ARG A 37 41.45 20.32 -10.38
CA ARG A 37 40.07 20.39 -9.84
C ARG A 37 39.00 20.16 -10.92
N MET A 38 39.18 20.73 -12.09
CA MET A 38 38.22 20.59 -13.20
C MET A 38 38.11 19.17 -13.73
N ASP A 39 39.19 18.38 -13.63
CA ASP A 39 39.23 16.98 -14.04
C ASP A 39 38.50 16.06 -13.04
N VAL A 40 38.11 16.59 -11.88
CA VAL A 40 37.20 15.93 -10.92
C VAL A 40 35.79 16.49 -11.05
N LEU A 41 35.64 17.82 -11.12
CA LEU A 41 34.33 18.47 -11.16
C LEU A 41 33.54 18.18 -12.43
N ARG A 42 34.17 18.23 -13.61
CA ARG A 42 33.46 18.04 -14.88
C ARG A 42 32.90 16.62 -15.02
N PRO A 43 33.65 15.53 -14.78
CA PRO A 43 33.07 14.19 -14.78
C PRO A 43 31.94 14.05 -13.76
N LEU A 44 32.11 14.60 -12.55
CA LEU A 44 31.10 14.53 -11.49
C LEU A 44 29.78 15.20 -11.91
N LEU A 45 29.84 16.40 -12.50
CA LEU A 45 28.67 17.13 -12.99
C LEU A 45 27.98 16.39 -14.15
N VAL A 46 28.76 15.79 -15.06
CA VAL A 46 28.19 14.99 -16.15
C VAL A 46 27.48 13.76 -15.61
N VAL A 47 28.09 13.03 -14.68
CA VAL A 47 27.44 11.87 -14.05
C VAL A 47 26.19 12.30 -13.29
N ALA A 48 26.24 13.39 -12.53
CA ALA A 48 25.08 13.94 -11.83
C ALA A 48 23.94 14.33 -12.79
N SER A 49 24.26 14.87 -13.98
CA SER A 49 23.24 15.20 -14.99
C SER A 49 22.55 13.99 -15.62
N LEU A 50 23.18 12.81 -15.54
CA LEU A 50 22.68 11.57 -16.15
C LEU A 50 22.11 10.57 -15.12
N HIS A 51 22.44 10.74 -13.84
CA HIS A 51 22.10 9.78 -12.78
C HIS A 51 21.53 10.49 -11.54
N ALA A 52 20.23 10.31 -11.33
CA ALA A 52 19.46 10.98 -10.29
C ALA A 52 20.04 10.80 -8.87
N ALA A 53 20.42 9.57 -8.48
CA ALA A 53 20.97 9.33 -7.14
C ALA A 53 22.31 10.04 -6.91
N THR A 54 23.16 10.15 -7.93
CA THR A 54 24.41 10.94 -7.85
C THR A 54 24.09 12.43 -7.76
N SER A 55 23.10 12.90 -8.50
CA SER A 55 22.63 14.29 -8.43
C SER A 55 22.15 14.65 -7.02
N SER A 56 21.27 13.84 -6.43
CA SER A 56 20.74 14.05 -5.08
C SER A 56 21.83 14.01 -4.02
N ALA A 57 22.78 13.08 -4.13
CA ALA A 57 23.91 12.99 -3.20
C ALA A 57 24.83 14.21 -3.31
N LEU A 58 25.12 14.68 -4.53
CA LEU A 58 25.93 15.88 -4.76
C LEU A 58 25.24 17.13 -4.21
N PHE A 59 23.94 17.29 -4.48
CA PHE A 59 23.14 18.38 -3.96
C PHE A 59 23.12 18.40 -2.43
N SER A 60 22.84 17.25 -1.80
CA SER A 60 22.86 17.08 -0.33
C SER A 60 24.22 17.46 0.26
N ALA A 61 25.32 16.99 -0.32
CA ALA A 61 26.67 17.30 0.14
C ALA A 61 27.02 18.80 0.00
N LEU A 62 26.65 19.43 -1.13
CA LEU A 62 26.88 20.86 -1.35
C LEU A 62 26.07 21.71 -0.38
N LEU A 63 24.80 21.38 -0.19
CA LEU A 63 23.93 22.12 0.71
C LEU A 63 24.43 22.01 2.15
N ALA A 64 24.78 20.81 2.61
CA ALA A 64 25.29 20.59 3.96
C ALA A 64 26.63 21.29 4.22
N ALA A 65 27.47 21.45 3.20
CA ALA A 65 28.72 22.18 3.31
C ALA A 65 28.53 23.71 3.28
N VAL A 66 27.60 24.23 2.49
CA VAL A 66 27.44 25.68 2.25
C VAL A 66 26.45 26.31 3.23
N LEU A 67 25.29 25.71 3.46
CA LEU A 67 24.20 26.32 4.22
C LEU A 67 24.62 26.76 5.65
N PRO A 68 25.39 25.96 6.42
CA PRO A 68 25.86 26.38 7.75
C PRO A 68 26.81 27.58 7.74
N THR A 69 27.44 27.88 6.60
CA THR A 69 28.35 29.03 6.46
C THR A 69 27.62 30.35 6.17
N LEU A 70 26.32 30.29 5.88
CA LEU A 70 25.50 31.45 5.52
C LEU A 70 24.83 32.08 6.76
N PRO A 71 24.45 33.38 6.71
CA PRO A 71 23.67 34.01 7.77
C PRO A 71 22.32 33.33 8.01
N SER A 72 21.84 33.34 9.26
CA SER A 72 20.58 32.69 9.65
C SER A 72 19.36 33.15 8.83
N SER A 73 19.31 34.43 8.42
CA SER A 73 18.22 34.94 7.57
C SER A 73 18.15 34.23 6.21
N ILE A 74 19.30 33.93 5.60
CA ILE A 74 19.37 33.19 4.33
C ILE A 74 19.04 31.72 4.57
N GLN A 75 19.50 31.13 5.68
CA GLN A 75 19.16 29.76 6.04
C GLN A 75 17.63 29.58 6.14
N THR A 76 16.96 30.46 6.89
CA THR A 76 15.49 30.45 7.02
C THR A 76 14.79 30.64 5.67
N GLN A 77 15.29 31.51 4.80
CA GLN A 77 14.75 31.65 3.44
C GLN A 77 14.88 30.35 2.64
N VAL A 78 16.03 29.68 2.69
CA VAL A 78 16.22 28.40 2.01
C VAL A 78 15.25 27.34 2.54
N PHE A 79 15.02 27.28 3.86
CA PHE A 79 14.02 26.37 4.43
C PHE A 79 12.59 26.70 3.99
N GLY A 80 12.21 27.97 3.91
CA GLY A 80 10.91 28.35 3.32
C GLY A 80 10.78 27.94 1.83
N HIS A 81 11.88 27.97 1.07
CA HIS A 81 11.88 27.44 -0.30
C HIS A 81 11.78 25.91 -0.34
N PHE A 82 12.36 25.20 0.65
CA PHE A 82 12.19 23.75 0.78
C PHE A 82 10.73 23.39 1.02
N GLU A 83 10.07 24.08 1.95
CA GLU A 83 8.66 23.85 2.27
C GLU A 83 7.76 24.10 1.06
N THR A 84 7.91 25.25 0.38
CA THR A 84 7.13 25.56 -0.83
C THR A 84 7.37 24.58 -1.99
N LEU A 85 8.60 24.06 -2.13
CA LEU A 85 8.90 23.01 -3.12
C LEU A 85 8.28 21.67 -2.74
N LEU A 86 8.32 21.28 -1.45
CA LEU A 86 7.69 20.05 -0.98
C LEU A 86 6.17 20.09 -1.16
N GLU A 87 5.53 21.24 -0.92
CA GLU A 87 4.09 21.43 -1.15
C GLU A 87 3.75 21.38 -2.64
N SER A 88 4.45 22.15 -3.48
CA SER A 88 4.14 22.24 -4.92
C SER A 88 4.50 20.97 -5.71
N ALA A 89 5.49 20.20 -5.25
CA ALA A 89 5.96 18.98 -5.90
C ALA A 89 5.69 17.71 -5.07
N GLN A 90 4.71 17.73 -4.17
CA GLN A 90 4.40 16.62 -3.25
C GLN A 90 4.12 15.26 -3.93
N HIS A 91 3.72 15.26 -5.20
CA HIS A 91 3.49 14.03 -5.98
C HIS A 91 4.73 13.51 -6.73
N ASN A 92 5.84 14.25 -6.73
CA ASN A 92 7.06 13.86 -7.43
C ASN A 92 8.05 13.17 -6.47
N THR A 93 8.07 11.85 -6.50
CA THR A 93 8.94 11.01 -5.66
C THR A 93 10.42 11.38 -5.76
N LEU A 94 10.94 11.70 -6.94
CA LEU A 94 12.36 12.00 -7.11
C LEU A 94 12.75 13.33 -6.45
N VAL A 95 11.90 14.36 -6.60
CA VAL A 95 12.13 15.68 -5.99
C VAL A 95 12.04 15.59 -4.48
N VAL A 96 10.98 14.97 -3.95
CA VAL A 96 10.80 14.80 -2.51
C VAL A 96 11.94 13.97 -1.92
N ALA A 97 12.37 12.89 -2.58
CA ALA A 97 13.52 12.10 -2.13
C ALA A 97 14.82 12.88 -2.10
N ALA A 98 15.10 13.71 -3.10
CA ALA A 98 16.29 14.54 -3.12
C ALA A 98 16.29 15.58 -1.98
N LEU A 99 15.14 16.24 -1.74
CA LEU A 99 14.99 17.24 -0.68
C LEU A 99 15.08 16.61 0.71
N HIS A 100 14.41 15.47 0.94
CA HIS A 100 14.53 14.73 2.20
C HIS A 100 15.98 14.28 2.45
N GLN A 101 16.67 13.76 1.44
CA GLN A 101 18.07 13.36 1.56
C GLN A 101 18.98 14.56 1.88
N ALA A 102 18.71 15.73 1.28
CA ALA A 102 19.44 16.95 1.59
C ALA A 102 19.20 17.42 3.04
N TYR A 103 17.96 17.34 3.50
CA TYR A 103 17.59 17.71 4.86
C TYR A 103 18.18 16.77 5.92
N ILE A 104 18.11 15.46 5.70
CA ILE A 104 18.75 14.46 6.59
C ILE A 104 20.27 14.71 6.65
N GLY A 105 20.90 15.00 5.50
CA GLY A 105 22.31 15.35 5.44
C GLY A 105 22.67 16.57 6.31
N LEU A 106 21.81 17.59 6.32
CA LEU A 106 21.95 18.78 7.16
C LEU A 106 21.80 18.46 8.65
N LEU A 107 20.77 17.69 9.02
CA LEU A 107 20.52 17.30 10.41
C LEU A 107 21.69 16.49 10.98
N CYS A 108 22.24 15.53 10.22
CA CYS A 108 23.37 14.72 10.68
C CYS A 108 24.68 15.51 10.82
N GLN A 109 24.87 16.60 10.06
CA GLN A 109 26.12 17.37 10.07
C GLN A 109 26.08 18.56 11.03
N SER A 110 24.90 19.09 11.34
CA SER A 110 24.77 20.24 12.24
C SER A 110 24.80 19.81 13.70
N LYS A 111 25.75 20.37 14.47
CA LYS A 111 25.80 20.24 15.94
C LYS A 111 25.00 21.33 16.67
N ALA A 112 24.37 22.25 15.92
CA ALA A 112 23.62 23.40 16.44
C ALA A 112 22.18 23.38 15.92
N SER A 113 21.32 24.19 16.55
CA SER A 113 19.88 24.33 16.25
C SER A 113 19.61 24.55 14.76
N VAL A 114 19.28 23.47 14.04
CA VAL A 114 18.84 23.52 12.64
C VAL A 114 17.41 24.04 12.64
N THR A 115 17.07 24.89 11.66
CA THR A 115 15.67 25.25 11.42
C THR A 115 14.88 23.99 11.08
N LEU A 116 13.87 23.70 11.89
CA LEU A 116 13.03 22.53 11.73
C LEU A 116 12.01 22.79 10.61
N LEU A 117 11.84 21.83 9.71
CA LEU A 117 10.75 21.86 8.73
C LEU A 117 9.42 21.63 9.42
N SER A 118 8.35 22.20 8.87
CA SER A 118 6.98 21.92 9.31
C SER A 118 6.68 20.42 9.23
N PRO A 119 6.26 19.77 10.35
CA PRO A 119 5.95 18.34 10.34
C PRO A 119 4.83 17.97 9.38
N ASP A 120 3.84 18.85 9.20
CA ASP A 120 2.70 18.61 8.31
C ASP A 120 3.12 18.53 6.83
N ILE A 121 4.04 19.40 6.41
CA ILE A 121 4.58 19.39 5.04
C ILE A 121 5.40 18.11 4.81
N VAL A 122 6.22 17.72 5.79
CA VAL A 122 7.01 16.48 5.70
C VAL A 122 6.08 15.26 5.64
N GLY A 123 5.07 15.16 6.50
CA GLY A 123 4.11 14.06 6.50
C GLY A 123 3.34 13.96 5.19
N THR A 124 2.70 15.04 4.77
CA THR A 124 1.89 15.11 3.54
C THR A 124 2.71 14.82 2.28
N SER A 125 3.89 15.43 2.14
CA SER A 125 4.78 15.18 0.98
C SER A 125 5.33 13.75 0.98
N SER A 126 5.64 13.17 2.16
CA SER A 126 6.08 11.77 2.27
C SER A 126 5.01 10.80 1.79
N ILE A 127 3.77 10.98 2.24
CA ILE A 127 2.62 10.14 1.88
C ILE A 127 2.27 10.33 0.40
N SER A 128 2.18 11.58 -0.04
CA SER A 128 1.85 11.93 -1.43
C SER A 128 2.85 11.35 -2.44
N SER A 129 4.14 11.36 -2.10
CA SER A 129 5.24 10.91 -2.95
C SER A 129 5.63 9.44 -2.77
N ARG A 130 5.03 8.74 -1.78
CA ARG A 130 5.37 7.37 -1.36
C ARG A 130 6.81 7.20 -0.86
N ASN A 131 7.44 8.29 -0.44
CA ASN A 131 8.78 8.28 0.12
C ASN A 131 8.75 8.15 1.66
N LEU A 132 8.03 7.14 2.15
CA LEU A 132 7.65 7.02 3.56
C LEU A 132 8.85 6.84 4.51
N VAL A 133 9.87 6.07 4.11
CA VAL A 133 10.99 5.74 5.01
C VAL A 133 11.83 6.98 5.34
N THR A 134 12.08 7.84 4.36
CA THR A 134 12.82 9.08 4.62
C THR A 134 11.95 10.08 5.39
N GLY A 135 10.64 10.12 5.11
CA GLY A 135 9.67 10.89 5.88
C GLY A 135 9.63 10.51 7.35
N GLN A 136 9.49 9.21 7.63
CA GLN A 136 9.56 8.64 8.98
C GLN A 136 10.85 9.07 9.68
N ARG A 137 12.00 8.93 9.01
CA ARG A 137 13.29 9.30 9.60
C ARG A 137 13.34 10.79 9.94
N ILE A 138 12.85 11.66 9.06
CA ILE A 138 12.83 13.10 9.32
C ILE A 138 11.94 13.41 10.52
N LEU A 139 10.74 12.85 10.58
CA LEU A 139 9.80 13.06 11.69
C LEU A 139 10.39 12.59 13.04
N GLU A 140 11.07 11.44 13.06
CA GLU A 140 11.82 10.97 14.24
C GLU A 140 12.92 11.95 14.65
N GLU A 141 13.69 12.48 13.69
CA GLU A 141 14.74 13.47 13.98
C GLU A 141 14.14 14.80 14.46
N LEU A 142 13.00 15.23 13.92
CA LEU A 142 12.28 16.42 14.39
C LEU A 142 11.86 16.25 15.86
N LEU A 143 11.39 15.06 16.25
CA LEU A 143 11.03 14.76 17.64
C LEU A 143 12.23 14.76 18.60
N ILE A 144 13.42 14.36 18.12
CA ILE A 144 14.66 14.38 18.91
C ILE A 144 15.18 15.82 19.10
N HIS A 145 15.06 16.66 18.07
CA HIS A 145 15.66 17.99 18.04
C HIS A 145 14.70 19.12 18.45
N SER A 146 13.39 18.89 18.42
CA SER A 146 12.40 19.88 18.79
C SER A 146 12.35 20.08 20.30
N THR A 147 12.42 21.34 20.73
CA THR A 147 12.11 21.75 22.11
C THR A 147 10.69 22.32 22.22
N ASP A 148 9.97 22.49 21.10
CA ASP A 148 8.61 23.02 21.06
C ASP A 148 7.60 21.87 21.12
N GLU A 149 6.70 21.95 22.09
CA GLU A 149 5.64 20.98 22.35
C GLU A 149 4.62 20.92 21.20
N ASN A 150 4.35 22.06 20.53
CA ASN A 150 3.43 22.10 19.40
C ASN A 150 3.99 21.35 18.19
N VAL A 151 5.26 21.61 17.84
CA VAL A 151 5.95 20.91 16.74
C VAL A 151 6.03 19.42 17.04
N SER A 152 6.31 19.07 18.30
CA SER A 152 6.38 17.66 18.72
C SER A 152 5.03 16.96 18.56
N THR A 153 3.94 17.59 18.97
CA THR A 153 2.57 17.04 18.84
C THR A 153 2.18 16.81 17.37
N HIS A 154 2.50 17.76 16.48
CA HIS A 154 2.23 17.61 15.04
C HIS A 154 3.13 16.54 14.41
N ALA A 155 4.42 16.49 14.77
CA ALA A 155 5.34 15.46 14.29
C ALA A 155 4.93 14.06 14.69
N TRP A 156 4.46 13.89 15.92
CA TRP A 156 3.89 12.64 16.43
C TRP A 156 2.66 12.19 15.62
N ASN A 157 1.71 13.09 15.37
CA ASN A 157 0.53 12.80 14.55
C ASN A 157 0.91 12.42 13.11
N GLN A 158 1.81 13.16 12.48
CA GLN A 158 2.27 12.86 11.11
C GLN A 158 3.08 11.55 11.05
N LEU A 159 3.85 11.25 12.09
CA LEU A 159 4.58 9.98 12.21
C LEU A 159 3.61 8.81 12.31
N HIS A 160 2.54 8.96 13.11
CA HIS A 160 1.46 7.97 13.16
C HIS A 160 0.86 7.73 11.77
N HIS A 161 0.54 8.79 11.03
CA HIS A 161 0.01 8.69 9.67
C HIS A 161 0.97 7.99 8.68
N VAL A 162 2.26 8.33 8.71
CA VAL A 162 3.28 7.68 7.86
C VAL A 162 3.41 6.20 8.23
N LEU A 163 3.46 5.87 9.52
CA LEU A 163 3.57 4.48 9.97
C LEU A 163 2.32 3.65 9.64
N GLN A 164 1.14 4.29 9.61
CA GLN A 164 -0.11 3.64 9.18
C GLN A 164 0.00 3.23 7.72
N MET A 165 0.59 4.08 6.89
CA MET A 165 0.85 3.75 5.48
C MET A 165 1.95 2.70 5.29
N VAL A 166 2.87 2.55 6.23
CA VAL A 166 3.88 1.47 6.28
C VAL A 166 3.30 0.15 6.82
N GLU A 167 2.09 0.18 7.43
CA GLU A 167 1.42 -0.96 8.08
C GLU A 167 2.28 -1.56 9.22
N ASN A 168 3.00 -0.71 9.96
CA ASN A 168 3.81 -1.15 11.10
C ASN A 168 2.99 -1.15 12.40
N GLU A 169 2.09 -2.12 12.54
CA GLU A 169 1.13 -2.23 13.65
C GLU A 169 1.76 -2.09 15.05
N PRO A 170 2.88 -2.76 15.38
CA PRO A 170 3.45 -2.66 16.74
C PRO A 170 3.90 -1.24 17.10
N TYR A 171 4.48 -0.52 16.14
CA TYR A 171 4.90 0.87 16.36
C TYR A 171 3.68 1.80 16.45
N LEU A 172 2.68 1.59 15.60
CA LEU A 172 1.45 2.40 15.62
C LEU A 172 0.73 2.36 16.95
N LEU A 173 0.70 1.18 17.54
CA LEU A 173 -0.01 0.94 18.80
C LEU A 173 0.80 1.50 19.97
N ALA A 174 2.14 1.38 19.95
CA ALA A 174 3.01 2.05 20.94
C ALA A 174 2.86 3.58 20.92
N LEU A 175 2.73 4.18 19.73
CA LEU A 175 2.48 5.61 19.58
C LEU A 175 1.08 6.00 20.04
N ALA A 176 0.09 5.17 19.74
CA ALA A 176 -1.30 5.41 20.17
C ALA A 176 -1.44 5.44 21.68
N THR A 177 -0.74 4.58 22.41
CA THR A 177 -0.70 4.60 23.87
C THR A 177 0.03 5.81 24.44
N HIS A 178 1.04 6.35 23.73
CA HIS A 178 1.80 7.50 24.20
C HIS A 178 1.03 8.82 24.04
N GLU A 179 0.25 8.96 22.96
CA GLU A 179 -0.50 10.17 22.62
C GLU A 179 -1.93 10.21 23.18
N SER A 180 -2.45 9.08 23.67
CA SER A 180 -3.79 9.01 24.22
C SER A 180 -3.91 9.83 25.51
N THR A 181 -4.73 10.87 25.50
CA THR A 181 -5.07 11.64 26.71
C THR A 181 -6.23 11.00 27.48
N VAL A 182 -7.01 10.16 26.80
CA VAL A 182 -8.26 9.57 27.28
C VAL A 182 -8.06 8.09 27.68
N PRO A 183 -8.58 7.65 28.85
CA PRO A 183 -8.42 6.25 29.26
C PRO A 183 -9.20 5.28 28.36
N GLU A 184 -10.37 5.66 27.84
CA GLU A 184 -11.12 4.83 26.88
C GLU A 184 -10.34 4.55 25.59
N THR A 185 -9.47 5.47 25.17
CA THR A 185 -8.68 5.31 23.94
C THR A 185 -7.50 4.38 24.16
N THR A 186 -6.88 4.39 25.34
CA THR A 186 -5.90 3.37 25.74
C THR A 186 -6.51 1.97 25.73
N LEU A 187 -7.72 1.81 26.27
CA LEU A 187 -8.43 0.52 26.29
C LEU A 187 -8.81 0.05 24.88
N ALA A 188 -9.24 0.97 24.01
CA ALA A 188 -9.54 0.65 22.61
C ALA A 188 -8.29 0.15 21.86
N VAL A 189 -7.15 0.83 22.04
CA VAL A 189 -5.86 0.46 21.43
C VAL A 189 -5.36 -0.88 21.97
N GLU A 190 -5.50 -1.14 23.28
CA GLU A 190 -5.18 -2.44 23.87
C GLU A 190 -6.07 -3.57 23.32
N ALA A 191 -7.35 -3.30 23.07
CA ALA A 191 -8.25 -4.26 22.46
C ALA A 191 -7.84 -4.54 21.00
N GLN A 192 -7.46 -3.52 20.22
CA GLN A 192 -6.89 -3.71 18.87
C GLN A 192 -5.60 -4.56 18.91
N LEU A 193 -4.68 -4.29 19.85
CA LEU A 193 -3.45 -5.08 20.06
C LEU A 193 -3.74 -6.56 20.35
N LYS A 194 -4.79 -6.81 21.12
CA LYS A 194 -5.23 -8.17 21.43
C LYS A 194 -5.92 -8.83 20.23
N GLY A 195 -6.34 -8.04 19.22
CA GLY A 195 -7.11 -8.45 18.05
C GLY A 195 -8.63 -8.48 18.28
N ASP A 196 -9.11 -7.91 19.38
CA ASP A 196 -10.54 -7.75 19.68
C ASP A 196 -11.07 -6.45 19.10
N LEU A 197 -11.32 -6.49 17.79
CA LEU A 197 -11.82 -5.33 17.03
C LEU A 197 -13.24 -4.92 17.43
N VAL A 198 -14.04 -5.84 17.99
CA VAL A 198 -15.41 -5.55 18.41
C VAL A 198 -15.41 -4.74 19.71
N ALA A 199 -14.59 -5.15 20.69
CA ALA A 199 -14.40 -4.38 21.91
C ALA A 199 -13.76 -3.01 21.60
N ALA A 200 -12.79 -2.96 20.69
CA ALA A 200 -12.20 -1.69 20.24
C ALA A 200 -13.25 -0.72 19.68
N LEU A 201 -14.14 -1.19 18.80
CA LEU A 201 -15.23 -0.38 18.25
C LEU A 201 -16.20 0.14 19.32
N GLN A 202 -16.50 -0.68 20.33
CA GLN A 202 -17.34 -0.25 21.45
C GLN A 202 -16.65 0.86 22.24
N HIS A 203 -15.39 0.67 22.61
CA HIS A 203 -14.62 1.66 23.35
C HIS A 203 -14.45 2.99 22.60
N TYR A 204 -14.27 2.96 21.27
CA TYR A 204 -14.24 4.19 20.47
C TYR A 204 -15.61 4.90 20.42
N LYS A 205 -16.72 4.16 20.31
CA LYS A 205 -18.07 4.75 20.36
C LYS A 205 -18.40 5.30 21.74
N ASP A 206 -17.97 4.63 22.80
CA ASP A 206 -18.13 5.09 24.18
C ASP A 206 -17.32 6.37 24.42
N ALA A 207 -16.10 6.46 23.88
CA ALA A 207 -15.31 7.69 23.89
C ALA A 207 -16.03 8.83 23.16
N GLU A 208 -16.52 8.60 21.93
CA GLU A 208 -17.25 9.63 21.18
C GLU A 208 -18.49 10.13 21.92
N THR A 209 -19.32 9.22 22.43
CA THR A 209 -20.56 9.59 23.13
C THR A 209 -20.30 10.35 24.43
N LYS A 210 -19.29 9.92 25.20
CA LYS A 210 -18.90 10.55 26.47
C LYS A 210 -18.33 11.95 26.27
N TYR A 211 -17.51 12.14 25.23
CA TYR A 211 -16.82 13.40 24.96
C TYR A 211 -17.52 14.31 23.92
N ALA A 212 -18.67 13.88 23.36
CA ALA A 212 -19.49 14.71 22.45
C ALA A 212 -20.17 15.90 23.14
N SER A 213 -20.46 15.80 24.45
CA SER A 213 -21.22 16.80 25.22
C SER A 213 -20.34 17.70 26.09
N ILE A 214 -19.05 17.42 26.19
CA ILE A 214 -18.11 18.13 27.07
C ILE A 214 -17.25 19.06 26.22
N ASP A 215 -17.69 20.32 26.07
CA ASP A 215 -16.94 21.39 25.37
C ASP A 215 -15.57 21.71 26.03
N ASN A 216 -15.35 21.24 27.26
CA ASN A 216 -14.14 21.47 28.06
C ASN A 216 -13.22 20.22 28.19
N ALA A 217 -13.41 19.18 27.39
CA ALA A 217 -12.53 18.03 27.45
C ALA A 217 -11.19 18.38 26.80
N ASN A 218 -10.07 18.09 27.49
CA ASN A 218 -8.68 18.18 26.99
C ASN A 218 -8.38 17.24 25.80
N VAL A 219 -9.39 16.88 25.01
CA VAL A 219 -9.27 16.01 23.85
C VAL A 219 -8.92 16.88 22.66
N THR A 220 -7.75 16.64 22.09
CA THR A 220 -7.29 17.37 20.90
C THR A 220 -8.17 17.01 19.69
N ILE A 221 -8.29 17.94 18.73
CA ILE A 221 -9.00 17.68 17.46
C ILE A 221 -8.38 16.47 16.73
N LEU A 222 -7.05 16.34 16.82
CA LEU A 222 -6.28 15.24 16.23
C LEU A 222 -6.67 13.89 16.83
N GLU A 223 -6.86 13.82 18.16
CA GLU A 223 -7.28 12.59 18.83
C GLU A 223 -8.68 12.14 18.38
N ARG A 224 -9.63 13.08 18.20
CA ARG A 224 -10.96 12.74 17.64
C ARG A 224 -10.90 12.23 16.20
N GLN A 225 -10.07 12.86 15.36
CA GLN A 225 -9.86 12.42 13.98
C GLN A 225 -9.25 11.00 13.91
N ARG A 226 -8.37 10.68 14.86
CA ARG A 226 -7.80 9.35 15.00
C ARG A 226 -8.85 8.31 15.37
N TRP A 227 -9.76 8.60 16.30
CA TRP A 227 -10.84 7.67 16.67
C TRP A 227 -11.68 7.27 15.46
N LYS A 228 -12.04 8.23 14.62
CA LYS A 228 -12.80 7.95 13.39
C LYS A 228 -12.00 7.10 12.40
N SER A 229 -10.73 7.41 12.21
CA SER A 229 -9.86 6.65 11.31
C SER A 229 -9.68 5.19 11.74
N GLU A 230 -9.49 4.98 13.04
CA GLU A 230 -9.34 3.64 13.63
C GLU A 230 -10.68 2.87 13.67
N GLN A 231 -11.80 3.56 13.86
CA GLN A 231 -13.13 2.95 13.69
C GLN A 231 -13.33 2.44 12.28
N PHE A 232 -12.99 3.23 11.25
CA PHE A 232 -13.10 2.78 9.86
C PHE A 232 -12.18 1.58 9.58
N HIS A 233 -10.96 1.58 10.11
CA HIS A 233 -10.07 0.43 9.99
C HIS A 233 -10.65 -0.84 10.64
N CYS A 234 -11.19 -0.74 11.86
CA CYS A 234 -11.84 -1.86 12.52
C CYS A 234 -13.08 -2.35 11.76
N LEU A 235 -13.90 -1.44 11.22
CA LEU A 235 -15.09 -1.80 10.43
C LEU A 235 -14.72 -2.50 9.13
N ALA A 236 -13.70 -2.00 8.42
CA ALA A 236 -13.19 -2.61 7.19
C ALA A 236 -12.62 -4.01 7.45
N THR A 237 -11.80 -4.17 8.50
CA THR A 237 -11.23 -5.47 8.88
C THR A 237 -12.31 -6.49 9.29
N LEU A 238 -13.42 -6.02 9.87
CA LEU A 238 -14.58 -6.85 10.21
C LEU A 238 -15.56 -7.05 9.04
N ASN A 239 -15.26 -6.53 7.85
CA ASN A 239 -16.14 -6.57 6.66
C ASN A 239 -17.54 -5.98 6.92
N ARG A 240 -17.67 -4.97 7.79
CA ARG A 240 -18.94 -4.28 8.08
C ARG A 240 -19.12 -3.08 7.15
N TRP A 241 -19.28 -3.37 5.87
CA TRP A 241 -19.30 -2.37 4.80
C TRP A 241 -20.51 -1.42 4.86
N ASP A 242 -21.69 -1.93 5.24
CA ASP A 242 -22.93 -1.13 5.28
C ASP A 242 -22.77 0.08 6.23
N THR A 243 -22.31 -0.20 7.45
CA THR A 243 -22.07 0.83 8.47
C THR A 243 -20.94 1.78 8.11
N LEU A 244 -20.03 1.38 7.23
CA LEU A 244 -18.91 2.22 6.79
C LEU A 244 -19.38 3.22 5.72
N LEU A 245 -20.25 2.80 4.80
CA LEU A 245 -20.82 3.68 3.77
C LEU A 245 -21.75 4.75 4.34
N ASP A 246 -22.42 4.48 5.46
CA ASP A 246 -23.22 5.50 6.15
C ASP A 246 -22.38 6.73 6.56
N ASP A 247 -21.11 6.51 6.90
CA ASP A 247 -20.20 7.56 7.37
C ASP A 247 -19.30 8.14 6.25
N VAL A 248 -18.97 7.35 5.21
CA VAL A 248 -18.05 7.73 4.13
C VAL A 248 -18.82 8.03 2.83
N HIS A 249 -19.21 9.29 2.64
CA HIS A 249 -19.90 9.76 1.43
C HIS A 249 -18.95 10.30 0.34
N PRO A 250 -19.24 10.05 -0.95
CA PRO A 250 -18.37 10.40 -2.09
C PRO A 250 -18.15 11.90 -2.25
N ASP A 251 -19.15 12.74 -1.94
CA ASP A 251 -19.08 14.20 -2.11
C ASP A 251 -17.97 14.86 -1.29
N ARG A 252 -17.66 14.30 -0.11
CA ARG A 252 -16.72 14.88 0.84
C ARG A 252 -15.31 14.31 0.72
N LEU A 253 -15.08 13.32 -0.15
CA LEU A 253 -13.78 12.66 -0.27
C LEU A 253 -12.71 13.65 -0.74
N TRP A 254 -13.02 14.41 -1.80
CA TRP A 254 -12.05 15.32 -2.43
C TRP A 254 -11.71 16.57 -1.60
N ASP A 255 -12.50 16.88 -0.58
CA ASP A 255 -12.26 18.02 0.32
C ASP A 255 -11.19 17.67 1.38
N GLN A 256 -10.85 16.40 1.52
CA GLN A 256 -9.89 15.91 2.50
C GLN A 256 -8.45 16.03 2.00
N HIS A 257 -7.53 16.19 2.94
CA HIS A 257 -6.09 16.23 2.67
C HIS A 257 -5.47 14.87 3.01
N GLU A 258 -4.31 14.57 2.43
CA GLU A 258 -3.54 13.36 2.76
C GLU A 258 -3.17 13.35 4.26
N PRO A 259 -3.26 12.21 4.96
CA PRO A 259 -3.50 10.83 4.49
C PRO A 259 -4.98 10.39 4.42
N PHE A 260 -5.90 11.25 4.87
CA PHE A 260 -7.32 10.87 5.02
C PHE A 260 -7.97 10.62 3.66
N LEU A 261 -7.58 11.41 2.65
CA LEU A 261 -8.01 11.23 1.28
C LEU A 261 -7.73 9.80 0.77
N GLU A 262 -6.48 9.32 0.86
CA GLU A 262 -6.12 7.97 0.38
C GLU A 262 -6.92 6.90 1.16
N LYS A 263 -7.00 7.02 2.49
CA LYS A 263 -7.68 6.04 3.34
C LYS A 263 -9.18 5.96 3.09
N HIS A 264 -9.87 7.08 3.16
CA HIS A 264 -11.33 7.09 3.00
C HIS A 264 -11.73 6.72 1.58
N THR A 265 -10.93 7.10 0.57
CA THR A 265 -11.15 6.65 -0.82
C THR A 265 -10.99 5.13 -0.93
N LYS A 266 -9.97 4.54 -0.30
CA LYS A 266 -9.78 3.09 -0.27
C LYS A 266 -11.00 2.40 0.34
N TYR A 267 -11.41 2.82 1.55
CA TYR A 267 -12.54 2.20 2.26
C TYR A 267 -13.87 2.38 1.52
N PHE A 268 -14.10 3.56 0.92
CA PHE A 268 -15.27 3.79 0.07
C PHE A 268 -15.30 2.81 -1.10
N LEU A 269 -14.20 2.71 -1.87
CA LEU A 269 -14.13 1.80 -3.01
C LEU A 269 -14.31 0.34 -2.59
N GLU A 270 -13.63 -0.11 -1.53
CA GLU A 270 -13.77 -1.48 -1.02
C GLU A 270 -15.20 -1.78 -0.58
N ALA A 271 -15.84 -0.88 0.17
CA ALA A 271 -17.20 -1.05 0.65
C ALA A 271 -18.23 -1.05 -0.49
N SER A 272 -18.13 -0.10 -1.42
CA SER A 272 -19.05 -0.01 -2.56
C SER A 272 -18.92 -1.22 -3.50
N ILE A 273 -17.70 -1.71 -3.73
CA ILE A 273 -17.46 -2.92 -4.53
C ILE A 273 -17.99 -4.16 -3.82
N ALA A 274 -17.77 -4.27 -2.50
CA ALA A 274 -18.20 -5.43 -1.71
C ALA A 274 -19.73 -5.54 -1.61
N ILE A 275 -20.43 -4.41 -1.48
CA ILE A 275 -21.90 -4.34 -1.44
C ILE A 275 -22.53 -4.45 -2.84
N GLN A 276 -21.73 -4.27 -3.90
CA GLN A 276 -22.16 -4.24 -5.30
C GLN A 276 -23.15 -3.08 -5.58
N ASP A 277 -22.99 -1.95 -4.90
CA ASP A 277 -23.81 -0.76 -5.15
C ASP A 277 -23.34 -0.04 -6.42
N THR A 278 -23.84 -0.53 -7.56
CA THR A 278 -23.54 0.03 -8.88
C THR A 278 -24.04 1.47 -9.06
N SER A 279 -24.99 1.93 -8.24
CA SER A 279 -25.53 3.29 -8.35
C SER A 279 -24.57 4.31 -7.75
N LEU A 280 -24.09 4.05 -6.52
CA LEU A 280 -23.08 4.88 -5.85
C LEU A 280 -21.74 4.85 -6.58
N LEU A 281 -21.31 3.68 -7.07
CA LEU A 281 -20.09 3.56 -7.87
C LEU A 281 -20.17 4.40 -9.15
N ARG A 282 -21.32 4.42 -9.81
CA ARG A 282 -21.53 5.22 -11.02
C ARG A 282 -21.50 6.71 -10.73
N GLU A 283 -22.16 7.15 -9.66
CA GLU A 283 -22.14 8.54 -9.22
C GLU A 283 -20.72 9.04 -8.93
N PHE A 284 -19.86 8.17 -8.39
CA PHE A 284 -18.47 8.52 -8.12
C PHE A 284 -17.58 8.48 -9.39
N ILE A 285 -17.70 7.45 -10.21
CA ILE A 285 -16.76 7.19 -11.32
C ILE A 285 -17.11 7.99 -12.59
N ASP A 286 -18.39 8.06 -12.97
CA ASP A 286 -18.78 8.70 -14.24
C ASP A 286 -18.34 10.17 -14.35
N PRO A 287 -18.44 11.01 -13.29
CA PRO A 287 -17.93 12.38 -13.35
C PRO A 287 -16.41 12.45 -13.51
N ILE A 288 -15.67 11.44 -13.07
CA ILE A 288 -14.20 11.41 -13.14
C ILE A 288 -13.72 10.99 -14.54
N LEU A 289 -14.49 10.13 -15.20
CA LEU A 289 -14.18 9.66 -16.56
C LEU A 289 -14.52 10.69 -17.65
N GLN A 290 -15.24 11.77 -17.32
CA GLN A 290 -15.53 12.82 -18.28
C GLN A 290 -14.26 13.65 -18.60
N PRO A 291 -14.05 14.03 -19.87
CA PRO A 291 -12.81 14.68 -20.30
C PRO A 291 -12.82 16.16 -19.93
N THR A 292 -12.48 16.47 -18.67
CA THR A 292 -12.20 17.84 -18.21
C THR A 292 -10.81 17.89 -17.56
N ARG A 293 -10.04 18.96 -17.80
CA ARG A 293 -8.65 19.09 -17.30
C ARG A 293 -8.45 18.90 -15.79
N GLN A 294 -9.46 19.19 -14.96
CA GLN A 294 -9.42 18.98 -13.50
C GLN A 294 -9.81 17.56 -13.08
N GLN A 295 -10.47 16.80 -13.96
CA GLN A 295 -10.86 15.41 -13.73
C GLN A 295 -9.71 14.45 -14.11
N ASP A 296 -8.85 14.85 -15.06
CA ASP A 296 -7.63 14.12 -15.43
C ASP A 296 -6.70 13.87 -14.22
N THR A 297 -6.57 14.84 -13.31
CA THR A 297 -5.73 14.69 -12.10
C THR A 297 -6.34 13.71 -11.10
N LYS A 298 -7.67 13.69 -10.95
CA LYS A 298 -8.39 12.75 -10.08
C LYS A 298 -8.31 11.32 -10.62
N LEU A 299 -8.48 11.15 -11.93
CA LEU A 299 -8.33 9.86 -12.58
C LEU A 299 -6.90 9.33 -12.43
N GLN A 300 -5.90 10.18 -12.70
CA GLN A 300 -4.50 9.82 -12.53
C GLN A 300 -4.19 9.42 -11.08
N TYR A 301 -4.73 10.15 -10.10
CA TYR A 301 -4.60 9.82 -8.69
C TYR A 301 -5.14 8.42 -8.38
N LEU A 302 -6.37 8.11 -8.82
CA LEU A 302 -7.02 6.83 -8.58
C LEU A 302 -6.31 5.66 -9.27
N VAL A 303 -5.93 5.80 -10.54
CA VAL A 303 -5.25 4.74 -11.29
C VAL A 303 -3.82 4.51 -10.78
N THR A 304 -3.16 5.54 -10.24
CA THR A 304 -1.81 5.37 -9.66
C THR A 304 -1.86 4.69 -8.29
N ARG A 305 -2.86 5.01 -7.45
CA ARG A 305 -2.94 4.53 -6.06
C ARG A 305 -3.74 3.23 -5.92
N PHE A 306 -4.86 3.12 -6.62
CA PHE A 306 -5.83 2.03 -6.51
C PHE A 306 -6.15 1.33 -7.86
N PRO A 307 -5.17 0.96 -8.69
CA PRO A 307 -5.43 0.32 -9.99
C PRO A 307 -6.29 -0.95 -9.91
N ASP A 308 -6.10 -1.76 -8.88
CA ASP A 308 -6.88 -2.99 -8.60
C ASP A 308 -8.36 -2.69 -8.30
N LEU A 309 -8.63 -1.75 -7.39
CA LEU A 309 -10.00 -1.37 -7.04
C LEU A 309 -10.72 -0.66 -8.18
N ILE A 310 -10.02 0.22 -8.93
CA ILE A 310 -10.59 0.91 -10.09
C ILE A 310 -10.88 -0.08 -11.23
N ALA A 311 -10.01 -1.06 -11.47
CA ALA A 311 -10.30 -2.13 -12.42
C ALA A 311 -11.57 -2.89 -12.00
N CYS A 312 -11.69 -3.29 -10.72
CA CYS A 312 -12.87 -3.97 -10.21
C CYS A 312 -14.16 -3.15 -10.32
N ALA A 313 -14.12 -1.87 -9.96
CA ALA A 313 -15.28 -0.99 -10.04
C ALA A 313 -15.75 -0.80 -11.50
N ASN A 314 -14.81 -0.59 -12.44
CA ASN A 314 -15.13 -0.50 -13.86
C ASN A 314 -15.68 -1.84 -14.42
N MET A 315 -15.21 -2.99 -13.92
CA MET A 315 -15.78 -4.29 -14.30
C MET A 315 -17.22 -4.46 -13.81
N GLN A 316 -17.54 -4.06 -12.57
CA GLN A 316 -18.93 -4.07 -12.06
C GLN A 316 -19.84 -3.11 -12.84
N LEU A 317 -19.30 -1.98 -13.30
CA LEU A 317 -20.01 -1.03 -14.16
C LEU A 317 -20.08 -1.46 -15.64
N LEU A 318 -19.53 -2.64 -15.99
CA LEU A 318 -19.45 -3.18 -17.35
C LEU A 318 -18.66 -2.28 -18.33
N GLN A 319 -17.76 -1.45 -17.81
CA GLN A 319 -16.88 -0.55 -18.56
C GLN A 319 -15.51 -1.21 -18.83
N TRP A 320 -15.50 -2.28 -19.63
CA TRP A 320 -14.33 -3.15 -19.85
C TRP A 320 -13.08 -2.43 -20.37
N SER A 321 -13.24 -1.41 -21.22
CA SER A 321 -12.13 -0.63 -21.76
C SER A 321 -11.39 0.16 -20.68
N HIS A 322 -12.13 0.73 -19.74
CA HIS A 322 -11.56 1.50 -18.62
C HIS A 322 -10.91 0.57 -17.59
N ALA A 323 -11.50 -0.62 -17.37
CA ALA A 323 -10.86 -1.66 -16.55
C ALA A 323 -9.50 -2.09 -17.13
N GLN A 324 -9.41 -2.33 -18.45
CA GLN A 324 -8.13 -2.66 -19.09
C GLN A 324 -7.12 -1.52 -18.98
N ALA A 325 -7.53 -0.28 -19.21
CA ALA A 325 -6.63 0.87 -19.11
C ALA A 325 -6.00 0.99 -17.71
N ALA A 326 -6.75 0.69 -16.64
CA ALA A 326 -6.22 0.67 -15.28
C ALA A 326 -5.18 -0.44 -15.04
N VAL A 327 -5.39 -1.62 -15.66
CA VAL A 327 -4.43 -2.74 -15.61
C VAL A 327 -3.15 -2.40 -16.38
N ASP A 328 -3.27 -1.84 -17.57
CA ASP A 328 -2.12 -1.46 -18.41
C ASP A 328 -1.26 -0.39 -17.73
N GLU A 329 -1.89 0.61 -17.10
CA GLU A 329 -1.19 1.66 -16.35
C GLU A 329 -0.45 1.10 -15.12
N PHE A 330 -1.04 0.11 -14.43
CA PHE A 330 -0.33 -0.59 -13.36
C PHE A 330 0.94 -1.26 -13.88
N TYR A 331 0.90 -1.99 -15.00
CA TYR A 331 2.10 -2.62 -15.54
C TYR A 331 3.15 -1.59 -15.99
N ALA A 332 2.73 -0.46 -16.57
CA ALA A 332 3.62 0.61 -16.98
C ALA A 332 4.36 1.24 -15.79
N THR A 333 3.68 1.39 -14.65
CA THR A 333 4.23 2.09 -13.47
C THR A 333 4.89 1.15 -12.45
N CYS A 334 4.45 -0.11 -12.35
CA CYS A 334 4.87 -1.06 -11.31
C CYS A 334 6.39 -1.27 -11.30
N LEU A 335 7.03 -1.45 -12.46
CA LEU A 335 8.47 -1.67 -12.53
C LEU A 335 9.28 -0.43 -12.09
N HIS A 336 8.82 0.76 -12.48
CA HIS A 336 9.48 2.01 -12.09
C HIS A 336 9.36 2.25 -10.58
N GLN A 337 8.16 2.03 -10.03
CA GLN A 337 7.88 2.08 -8.61
C GLN A 337 8.69 1.03 -7.83
N TRP A 338 8.80 -0.20 -8.34
CA TRP A 338 9.59 -1.27 -7.74
C TRP A 338 11.05 -0.89 -7.52
N SER A 339 11.66 -0.27 -8.54
CA SER A 339 13.08 0.11 -8.51
C SER A 339 13.41 1.26 -7.55
N SER A 340 12.43 2.10 -7.24
CA SER A 340 12.59 3.31 -6.43
C SER A 340 12.08 3.17 -4.98
N MET A 341 11.27 2.14 -4.70
CA MET A 341 10.59 2.00 -3.41
C MET A 341 11.38 1.24 -2.32
N PRO A 342 11.19 1.61 -1.03
CA PRO A 342 11.66 0.82 0.11
C PRO A 342 11.13 -0.62 0.12
N ALA A 343 11.80 -1.50 0.88
CA ALA A 343 11.51 -2.94 0.90
C ALA A 343 10.06 -3.28 1.33
N SER A 344 9.47 -2.55 2.27
CA SER A 344 8.09 -2.73 2.72
C SER A 344 7.06 -2.48 1.60
N HIS A 345 7.25 -1.41 0.81
CA HIS A 345 6.40 -1.11 -0.33
C HIS A 345 6.57 -2.07 -1.50
N ARG A 346 7.79 -2.61 -1.67
CA ARG A 346 8.04 -3.70 -2.62
C ARG A 346 7.19 -4.92 -2.26
N LEU A 347 7.10 -5.31 -0.98
CA LEU A 347 6.21 -6.42 -0.58
C LEU A 347 4.74 -6.15 -0.95
N ARG A 348 4.21 -4.96 -0.67
CA ARG A 348 2.83 -4.60 -1.04
C ARG A 348 2.59 -4.67 -2.56
N GLN A 349 3.54 -4.20 -3.37
CA GLN A 349 3.44 -4.31 -4.82
C GLN A 349 3.45 -5.79 -5.29
N LEU A 350 4.23 -6.66 -4.64
CA LEU A 350 4.17 -8.10 -4.91
C LEU A 350 2.83 -8.71 -4.53
N GLN A 351 2.23 -8.31 -3.41
CA GLN A 351 0.93 -8.84 -2.98
C GLN A 351 -0.20 -8.45 -3.94
N ARG A 352 -0.09 -7.29 -4.62
CA ARG A 352 -1.08 -6.82 -5.60
C ARG A 352 -0.94 -7.46 -6.98
N LEU A 353 0.28 -7.83 -7.38
CA LEU A 353 0.55 -8.36 -8.72
C LEU A 353 -0.31 -9.61 -9.07
N PRO A 354 -0.46 -10.63 -8.20
CA PRO A 354 -1.35 -11.77 -8.46
C PRO A 354 -2.81 -11.41 -8.70
N ASN A 355 -3.27 -10.30 -8.12
CA ASN A 355 -4.62 -9.81 -8.31
C ASN A 355 -4.76 -9.10 -9.66
N MET A 356 -3.77 -8.29 -10.04
CA MET A 356 -3.75 -7.62 -11.35
C MET A 356 -3.65 -8.60 -12.51
N VAL A 357 -2.79 -9.62 -12.41
CA VAL A 357 -2.67 -10.67 -13.44
C VAL A 357 -3.98 -11.42 -13.63
N PHE A 358 -4.68 -11.72 -12.54
CA PHE A 358 -6.00 -12.35 -12.62
C PHE A 358 -7.04 -11.44 -13.31
N LEU A 359 -7.07 -10.15 -12.98
CA LEU A 359 -7.99 -9.20 -13.62
C LEU A 359 -7.72 -9.10 -15.13
N ASP A 360 -6.45 -9.07 -15.53
CA ASP A 360 -6.02 -9.08 -16.93
C ASP A 360 -6.48 -10.35 -17.65
N ASP A 361 -6.22 -11.52 -17.06
CA ASP A 361 -6.66 -12.81 -17.62
C ASP A 361 -8.20 -12.86 -17.77
N VAL A 362 -8.94 -12.35 -16.79
CA VAL A 362 -10.42 -12.29 -16.84
C VAL A 362 -10.88 -11.38 -17.99
N LEU A 363 -10.30 -10.18 -18.10
CA LEU A 363 -10.64 -9.23 -19.17
C LEU A 363 -10.35 -9.81 -20.55
N ASP A 364 -9.24 -10.54 -20.71
CA ASP A 364 -8.90 -11.21 -21.97
C ASP A 364 -9.84 -12.36 -22.31
N VAL A 365 -10.30 -13.13 -21.33
CA VAL A 365 -11.34 -14.15 -21.52
C VAL A 365 -12.66 -13.52 -21.97
N ILE A 366 -13.03 -12.37 -21.39
CA ILE A 366 -14.24 -11.62 -21.76
C ILE A 366 -14.12 -11.11 -23.22
N LYS A 367 -13.00 -10.49 -23.59
CA LYS A 367 -12.75 -9.98 -24.97
C LYS A 367 -12.77 -11.10 -26.01
N THR A 368 -12.16 -12.24 -25.71
CA THR A 368 -12.07 -13.39 -26.63
C THR A 368 -13.37 -14.20 -26.72
N HIS A 369 -14.43 -13.76 -26.03
CA HIS A 369 -15.74 -14.40 -26.00
C HIS A 369 -15.61 -15.90 -25.71
N GLY A 370 -14.88 -16.28 -24.65
CA GLY A 370 -14.88 -17.63 -24.06
C GLY A 370 -14.43 -18.81 -24.95
N GLY A 371 -13.70 -18.57 -26.04
CA GLY A 371 -13.18 -19.64 -26.89
C GLY A 371 -12.23 -20.61 -26.15
N GLY A 372 -12.78 -21.71 -25.59
CA GLY A 372 -12.06 -22.89 -25.07
C GLY A 372 -11.07 -22.71 -23.90
N ALA A 373 -10.67 -21.48 -23.59
CA ALA A 373 -9.56 -21.18 -22.66
C ALA A 373 -9.98 -21.05 -21.18
N THR A 374 -11.27 -20.89 -20.89
CA THR A 374 -11.80 -20.65 -19.52
C THR A 374 -11.41 -21.75 -18.53
N SER A 375 -11.55 -23.02 -18.93
CA SER A 375 -11.18 -24.17 -18.08
C SER A 375 -9.68 -24.22 -17.78
N SER A 376 -8.82 -23.84 -18.73
CA SER A 376 -7.38 -23.75 -18.51
C SER A 376 -6.98 -22.58 -17.61
N CYS A 377 -7.70 -21.46 -17.63
CA CYS A 377 -7.42 -20.30 -16.78
C CYS A 377 -7.78 -20.58 -15.32
N VAL A 378 -8.92 -21.22 -15.07
CA VAL A 378 -9.36 -21.57 -13.70
C VAL A 378 -8.35 -22.49 -13.01
N GLU A 379 -7.78 -23.48 -13.71
CA GLU A 379 -6.72 -24.34 -13.14
C GLU A 379 -5.42 -23.57 -12.85
N LYS A 380 -5.11 -22.51 -13.60
CA LYS A 380 -3.96 -21.64 -13.32
C LYS A 380 -4.17 -20.78 -12.07
N TRP A 381 -5.40 -20.38 -11.77
CA TRP A 381 -5.68 -19.48 -10.65
C TRP A 381 -5.77 -20.20 -9.29
N LYS A 382 -6.21 -21.47 -9.27
CA LYS A 382 -6.33 -22.29 -8.05
C LYS A 382 -5.11 -22.29 -7.11
N PRO A 383 -3.85 -22.45 -7.59
CA PRO A 383 -2.69 -22.49 -6.70
C PRO A 383 -2.24 -21.11 -6.18
N ILE A 384 -2.77 -20.02 -6.72
CA ILE A 384 -2.30 -18.66 -6.44
C ILE A 384 -3.19 -18.03 -5.35
N VAL A 385 -2.85 -18.31 -4.09
CA VAL A 385 -3.53 -17.78 -2.89
C VAL A 385 -2.53 -17.09 -1.96
N PRO A 386 -2.97 -16.11 -1.14
CA PRO A 386 -2.14 -15.56 -0.08
C PRO A 386 -1.67 -16.65 0.91
N LEU A 387 -0.57 -16.40 1.59
CA LEU A 387 0.02 -17.30 2.58
C LEU A 387 -0.66 -17.10 3.94
N VAL A 388 -1.30 -18.17 4.43
CA VAL A 388 -2.07 -18.18 5.68
C VAL A 388 -1.27 -17.70 6.91
N HIS A 389 0.03 -17.96 6.96
CA HIS A 389 0.87 -17.65 8.12
C HIS A 389 1.68 -16.35 8.00
N GLN A 390 1.72 -15.73 6.82
CA GLN A 390 2.62 -14.60 6.53
C GLN A 390 1.87 -13.36 6.06
N ASP A 391 0.76 -13.54 5.35
CA ASP A 391 -0.03 -12.42 4.84
C ASP A 391 -1.11 -11.99 5.85
N SER A 392 -1.38 -10.69 5.88
CA SER A 392 -2.38 -10.08 6.76
C SER A 392 -3.81 -10.44 6.35
N LEU A 393 -4.77 -10.26 7.27
CA LEU A 393 -6.19 -10.42 6.98
C LEU A 393 -6.67 -9.48 5.86
N ASP A 394 -6.10 -8.28 5.77
CA ASP A 394 -6.38 -7.33 4.71
C ASP A 394 -6.01 -7.89 3.33
N ALA A 395 -4.84 -8.53 3.19
CA ALA A 395 -4.43 -9.16 1.94
C ALA A 395 -5.40 -10.27 1.50
N TRP A 396 -5.91 -11.05 2.46
CA TRP A 396 -6.95 -12.04 2.22
C TRP A 396 -8.29 -11.41 1.81
N SER A 397 -8.71 -10.35 2.51
CA SER A 397 -9.95 -9.62 2.20
C SER A 397 -9.91 -9.06 0.77
N THR A 398 -8.83 -8.36 0.41
CA THR A 398 -8.64 -7.81 -0.94
C THR A 398 -8.57 -8.92 -2.00
N TYR A 399 -7.84 -10.02 -1.74
CA TYR A 399 -7.80 -11.17 -2.64
C TYR A 399 -9.22 -11.71 -2.92
N HIS A 400 -10.03 -11.89 -1.89
CA HIS A 400 -11.38 -12.41 -2.03
C HIS A 400 -12.32 -11.45 -2.75
N LEU A 401 -12.26 -10.15 -2.42
CA LEU A 401 -13.04 -9.11 -3.09
C LEU A 401 -12.81 -9.14 -4.60
N ILE A 402 -11.54 -9.10 -5.02
CA ILE A 402 -11.15 -9.06 -6.44
C ILE A 402 -11.56 -10.33 -7.17
N ARG A 403 -11.34 -11.50 -6.54
CA ARG A 403 -11.74 -12.79 -7.14
C ARG A 403 -13.26 -12.87 -7.34
N ASN A 404 -14.05 -12.43 -6.35
CA ASN A 404 -15.51 -12.40 -6.47
C ASN A 404 -15.98 -11.55 -7.65
N VAL A 405 -15.44 -10.33 -7.78
CA VAL A 405 -15.77 -9.43 -8.91
C VAL A 405 -15.40 -10.04 -10.25
N GLY A 406 -14.19 -10.61 -10.37
CA GLY A 406 -13.75 -11.25 -11.61
C GLY A 406 -14.64 -12.43 -12.01
N TYR A 407 -15.00 -13.28 -11.05
CA TYR A 407 -15.88 -14.43 -11.30
C TYR A 407 -17.30 -14.01 -11.68
N GLU A 408 -17.85 -12.97 -11.06
CA GLU A 408 -19.16 -12.41 -11.44
C GLU A 408 -19.15 -11.80 -12.82
N SER A 409 -18.07 -11.09 -13.16
CA SER A 409 -17.89 -10.50 -14.49
C SER A 409 -17.82 -11.57 -15.57
N LEU A 410 -17.13 -12.69 -15.31
CA LEU A 410 -17.12 -13.84 -16.21
C LEU A 410 -18.52 -14.43 -16.41
N VAL A 411 -19.24 -14.70 -15.32
CA VAL A 411 -20.61 -15.25 -15.39
C VAL A 411 -21.53 -14.31 -16.18
N THR A 412 -21.43 -13.01 -15.95
CA THR A 412 -22.24 -11.99 -16.66
C THR A 412 -21.89 -11.91 -18.15
N ALA A 413 -20.63 -12.10 -18.52
CA ALA A 413 -20.16 -12.03 -19.90
C ALA A 413 -20.37 -13.33 -20.70
N THR A 414 -20.42 -14.50 -20.03
CA THR A 414 -20.63 -15.79 -20.69
C THR A 414 -22.10 -16.15 -20.77
N ASP A 415 -22.67 -16.06 -21.97
CA ASP A 415 -24.05 -16.45 -22.28
C ASP A 415 -24.26 -17.97 -22.07
N GLU A 416 -25.10 -18.37 -21.11
CA GLU A 416 -25.33 -19.78 -20.71
C GLU A 416 -25.75 -20.69 -21.88
N MET A 417 -26.32 -20.11 -22.95
CA MET A 417 -26.78 -20.82 -24.13
C MET A 417 -25.66 -21.30 -25.08
N LYS A 418 -24.46 -20.69 -25.04
CA LYS A 418 -23.36 -21.00 -26.00
C LYS A 418 -22.32 -21.98 -25.46
N TYR A 419 -22.23 -22.18 -24.15
CA TYR A 419 -21.24 -23.03 -23.51
C TYR A 419 -21.86 -24.32 -23.00
N GLY A 420 -21.75 -25.38 -23.81
CA GLY A 420 -22.39 -26.65 -23.56
C GLY A 420 -22.08 -27.27 -22.20
N GLY A 421 -23.13 -27.51 -21.42
CA GLY A 421 -23.31 -28.69 -20.56
C GLY A 421 -22.59 -28.75 -19.21
N ARG A 422 -21.50 -28.02 -18.99
CA ARG A 422 -20.96 -27.74 -17.65
C ARG A 422 -21.02 -26.23 -17.47
N SER A 423 -22.02 -25.78 -16.71
CA SER A 423 -22.22 -24.36 -16.49
C SER A 423 -20.97 -23.81 -15.81
N ILE A 424 -20.29 -22.86 -16.46
CA ILE A 424 -19.21 -22.08 -15.85
C ILE A 424 -19.69 -21.53 -14.49
N ALA A 425 -20.98 -21.22 -14.35
CA ALA A 425 -21.58 -20.81 -13.09
C ALA A 425 -21.54 -21.91 -11.99
N GLN A 426 -21.58 -23.20 -12.32
CA GLN A 426 -21.43 -24.29 -11.34
C GLN A 426 -19.98 -24.44 -10.84
N ASP A 427 -18.99 -24.40 -11.75
CA ASP A 427 -17.57 -24.43 -11.39
C ASP A 427 -17.18 -23.17 -10.60
N MET A 428 -17.67 -22.00 -11.03
CA MET A 428 -17.48 -20.72 -10.34
C MET A 428 -18.22 -20.69 -8.99
N ALA A 429 -19.41 -21.29 -8.86
CA ALA A 429 -20.14 -21.37 -7.60
C ALA A 429 -19.40 -22.25 -6.58
N SER A 430 -18.81 -23.37 -7.02
CA SER A 430 -17.97 -24.21 -6.17
C SER A 430 -16.74 -23.46 -5.66
N ILE A 431 -16.06 -22.70 -6.54
CA ILE A 431 -14.92 -21.85 -6.16
C ILE A 431 -15.35 -20.70 -5.24
N ARG A 432 -16.51 -20.07 -5.51
CA ARG A 432 -17.08 -18.99 -4.70
C ARG A 432 -17.44 -19.46 -3.29
N VAL A 433 -18.09 -20.63 -3.18
CA VAL A 433 -18.41 -21.25 -1.89
C VAL A 433 -17.12 -21.61 -1.15
N HIS A 434 -16.11 -22.14 -1.84
CA HIS A 434 -14.81 -22.44 -1.22
C HIS A 434 -14.14 -21.18 -0.68
N VAL A 435 -14.12 -20.10 -1.46
CA VAL A 435 -13.58 -18.79 -1.08
C VAL A 435 -14.35 -18.17 0.10
N GLN A 436 -15.68 -18.20 0.08
CA GLN A 436 -16.53 -17.64 1.13
C GLN A 436 -16.50 -18.47 2.43
N VAL A 437 -16.44 -19.79 2.33
CA VAL A 437 -16.30 -20.68 3.50
C VAL A 437 -14.92 -20.52 4.12
N TYR A 438 -13.87 -20.42 3.31
CA TYR A 438 -12.51 -20.20 3.81
C TYR A 438 -12.38 -18.85 4.50
N SER A 439 -12.92 -17.76 3.93
CA SER A 439 -12.91 -16.43 4.55
C SER A 439 -13.74 -16.37 5.83
N ALA A 440 -14.95 -16.93 5.82
CA ALA A 440 -15.81 -16.99 7.01
C ALA A 440 -15.18 -17.84 8.13
N GLN A 441 -14.49 -18.92 7.79
CA GLN A 441 -13.80 -19.77 8.77
C GLN A 441 -12.51 -19.14 9.27
N VAL A 442 -11.69 -18.51 8.43
CA VAL A 442 -10.49 -17.79 8.87
C VAL A 442 -10.87 -16.64 9.81
N SER A 443 -11.87 -15.81 9.45
CA SER A 443 -12.32 -14.71 10.29
C SER A 443 -12.99 -15.19 11.59
N LYS A 444 -13.89 -16.19 11.54
CA LYS A 444 -14.60 -16.70 12.72
C LYS A 444 -13.71 -17.53 13.64
N LEU A 445 -12.74 -18.27 13.11
CA LEU A 445 -11.75 -19.03 13.87
C LEU A 445 -10.73 -18.09 14.51
N ALA A 446 -10.25 -17.07 13.77
CA ALA A 446 -9.40 -16.02 14.33
C ALA A 446 -10.12 -15.33 15.51
N SER A 447 -11.38 -14.88 15.34
CA SER A 447 -12.12 -14.25 16.43
C SER A 447 -12.40 -15.18 17.63
N ARG A 448 -12.71 -16.47 17.41
CA ARG A 448 -13.01 -17.44 18.49
C ARG A 448 -11.77 -17.92 19.24
N GLN A 449 -10.66 -18.21 18.55
CA GLN A 449 -9.41 -18.66 19.16
C GLN A 449 -8.74 -17.51 19.92
N LEU A 450 -8.86 -16.30 19.40
CA LEU A 450 -8.39 -15.08 20.03
C LEU A 450 -9.22 -14.78 21.30
N GLN A 451 -10.53 -15.02 21.29
CA GLN A 451 -11.36 -15.04 22.50
C GLN A 451 -10.97 -16.14 23.53
N ALA A 452 -10.57 -17.33 23.06
CA ALA A 452 -10.17 -18.43 23.94
C ALA A 452 -8.79 -18.23 24.59
N ALA A 453 -7.89 -17.47 23.93
CA ALA A 453 -6.56 -17.15 24.43
C ALA A 453 -6.54 -16.02 25.49
N ILE A 454 -7.67 -15.33 25.71
CA ILE A 454 -7.80 -14.18 26.64
C ILE A 454 -7.53 -14.56 28.10
N ASN A 455 -7.70 -15.83 28.48
CA ASN A 455 -7.69 -16.26 29.89
C ASN A 455 -6.60 -17.29 30.28
N LEU A 456 -5.59 -17.53 29.43
CA LEU A 456 -4.61 -18.61 29.65
C LEU A 456 -3.18 -18.09 29.86
N THR A 457 -2.41 -18.76 30.72
CA THR A 457 -1.00 -18.45 31.04
C THR A 457 -0.04 -18.75 29.88
N ASP A 458 1.13 -18.08 29.86
CA ASP A 458 2.06 -17.99 28.72
C ASP A 458 2.45 -19.33 28.06
N ASP A 459 2.62 -20.39 28.85
CA ASP A 459 3.00 -21.73 28.36
C ASP A 459 1.85 -22.45 27.62
N HIS A 460 0.61 -22.18 28.02
CA HIS A 460 -0.59 -22.67 27.33
C HIS A 460 -0.93 -21.82 26.10
N LYS A 461 -0.63 -20.52 26.15
CA LYS A 461 -0.78 -19.60 25.01
C LYS A 461 0.13 -20.00 23.85
N GLN A 462 1.38 -20.39 24.12
CA GLN A 462 2.29 -20.93 23.09
C GLN A 462 1.81 -22.28 22.51
N ARG A 463 1.22 -23.16 23.33
CA ARG A 463 0.61 -24.41 22.84
C ARG A 463 -0.63 -24.17 22.00
N VAL A 464 -1.49 -23.21 22.37
CA VAL A 464 -2.67 -22.82 21.59
C VAL A 464 -2.22 -22.19 20.27
N LEU A 465 -1.22 -21.30 20.27
CA LEU A 465 -0.64 -20.72 19.05
C LEU A 465 0.04 -21.76 18.15
N ALA A 466 0.72 -22.76 18.73
CA ALA A 466 1.28 -23.90 17.98
C ALA A 466 0.20 -24.86 17.46
N GLN A 467 -0.88 -25.08 18.21
CA GLN A 467 -2.04 -25.83 17.76
C GLN A 467 -2.79 -25.08 16.66
N VAL A 468 -2.91 -23.76 16.74
CA VAL A 468 -3.47 -22.88 15.71
C VAL A 468 -2.59 -22.90 14.47
N ALA A 469 -1.27 -22.83 14.60
CA ALA A 469 -0.35 -23.01 13.47
C ALA A 469 -0.49 -24.40 12.82
N ASN A 470 -0.63 -25.46 13.63
CA ASN A 470 -0.90 -26.81 13.14
C ASN A 470 -2.33 -26.98 12.58
N TYR A 471 -3.31 -26.21 13.05
CA TYR A 471 -4.68 -26.19 12.54
C TYR A 471 -4.78 -25.41 11.23
N TYR A 472 -4.02 -24.33 11.08
CA TYR A 472 -3.82 -23.63 9.82
C TYR A 472 -3.07 -24.52 8.80
N ALA A 473 -2.12 -25.34 9.26
CA ALA A 473 -1.50 -26.39 8.47
C ALA A 473 -2.42 -27.61 8.21
N ALA A 474 -3.49 -27.78 9.00
CA ALA A 474 -4.51 -28.81 8.81
C ALA A 474 -5.77 -28.29 8.08
N LEU A 475 -5.93 -26.97 7.90
CA LEU A 475 -6.98 -26.33 7.09
C LEU A 475 -6.82 -26.62 5.59
N THR A 476 -5.67 -27.16 5.20
CA THR A 476 -5.48 -27.86 3.90
C THR A 476 -6.26 -29.19 3.83
N ARG A 477 -6.75 -29.72 4.96
CA ARG A 477 -7.67 -30.86 5.09
C ARG A 477 -9.05 -30.36 5.54
N LEU A 478 -9.68 -29.58 4.67
CA LEU A 478 -10.95 -28.86 4.84
C LEU A 478 -12.16 -29.71 5.35
N PHE A 479 -12.02 -31.05 5.45
CA PHE A 479 -13.14 -32.00 5.60
C PHE A 479 -13.19 -32.77 6.91
N ASP A 480 -12.30 -32.50 7.87
CA ASP A 480 -12.35 -33.12 9.21
C ASP A 480 -13.20 -32.31 10.22
N ASN A 481 -13.94 -31.29 9.75
CA ASN A 481 -14.76 -30.43 10.58
C ASN A 481 -16.25 -30.84 10.51
N ASP A 482 -16.78 -31.30 11.65
CA ASP A 482 -18.17 -31.78 11.79
C ASP A 482 -19.23 -30.75 11.36
N GLU A 483 -18.97 -29.45 11.49
CA GLU A 483 -19.91 -28.40 11.05
C GLU A 483 -19.98 -28.28 9.51
N VAL A 484 -18.87 -28.58 8.81
CA VAL A 484 -18.80 -28.60 7.34
C VAL A 484 -19.46 -29.86 6.78
N LEU A 485 -19.27 -31.00 7.45
CA LEU A 485 -19.91 -32.27 7.09
C LEU A 485 -21.44 -32.21 7.15
N VAL A 486 -22.01 -31.33 7.97
CA VAL A 486 -23.47 -31.08 8.06
C VAL A 486 -23.99 -30.25 6.88
N PHE A 487 -23.14 -29.44 6.25
CA PHE A 487 -23.51 -28.60 5.09
C PHE A 487 -23.36 -29.32 3.75
N ILE A 488 -22.47 -30.32 3.63
CA ILE A 488 -22.28 -31.06 2.38
C ILE A 488 -23.58 -31.71 1.85
N PRO A 489 -24.45 -32.32 2.68
CA PRO A 489 -25.70 -32.93 2.22
C PRO A 489 -26.73 -31.95 1.65
N THR A 490 -26.61 -30.65 1.93
CA THR A 490 -27.55 -29.62 1.45
C THR A 490 -27.14 -29.05 0.08
N LEU A 491 -25.96 -29.42 -0.43
CA LEU A 491 -25.45 -28.99 -1.72
C LEU A 491 -25.97 -29.86 -2.88
N PRO A 492 -25.95 -29.37 -4.14
CA PRO A 492 -26.31 -30.18 -5.31
C PRO A 492 -25.44 -31.44 -5.44
N ALA A 493 -26.02 -32.55 -5.88
CA ALA A 493 -25.37 -33.88 -5.92
C ALA A 493 -24.06 -33.92 -6.73
N THR A 494 -23.93 -33.06 -7.75
CA THR A 494 -22.70 -32.91 -8.55
C THR A 494 -21.56 -32.29 -7.73
N THR A 495 -21.88 -31.24 -6.97
CA THR A 495 -20.94 -30.56 -6.06
C THR A 495 -20.54 -31.46 -4.89
N GLN A 496 -21.47 -32.28 -4.39
CA GLN A 496 -21.16 -33.32 -3.40
C GLN A 496 -20.16 -34.35 -3.96
N ALA A 497 -20.39 -34.86 -5.17
CA ALA A 497 -19.52 -35.86 -5.79
C ALA A 497 -18.11 -35.32 -6.06
N ASP A 498 -17.98 -34.07 -6.48
CA ASP A 498 -16.67 -33.43 -6.62
C ASP A 498 -15.98 -33.31 -5.26
N ILE A 499 -16.67 -32.79 -4.24
CA ILE A 499 -16.15 -32.65 -2.87
C ILE A 499 -15.65 -34.00 -2.30
N TYR A 500 -16.43 -35.08 -2.44
CA TYR A 500 -16.02 -36.42 -2.00
C TYR A 500 -14.89 -37.02 -2.85
N GLY A 501 -14.78 -36.66 -4.13
CA GLY A 501 -13.66 -37.06 -5.00
C GLY A 501 -12.31 -36.48 -4.57
N TRP A 502 -12.31 -35.32 -3.91
CA TRP A 502 -11.11 -34.70 -3.32
C TRP A 502 -10.70 -35.32 -1.97
N GLN A 503 -11.59 -36.03 -1.27
CA GLN A 503 -11.26 -36.78 -0.05
C GLN A 503 -10.45 -38.05 -0.31
N ALA A 504 -10.46 -38.57 -1.55
CA ALA A 504 -9.82 -39.83 -1.93
C ALA A 504 -8.42 -39.65 -2.56
N ARG A 505 -7.93 -38.41 -2.66
CA ARG A 505 -6.57 -38.05 -3.11
C ARG A 505 -5.83 -37.38 -1.97
#